data_AF-X1B0S2-F1
#
_entry.id   AF-X1B0S2-F1
#
_cell.length_a   1.000
_cell.length_b   1.000
_cell.length_c   1.000
_cell.angle_alpha   90.00
_cell.angle_beta   90.00
_cell.angle_gamma   90.00
#
_symmetry.space_group_name_H-M   'P 1'
#
loop_
_entity.id
_entity.type
_entity.pdbx_description
1 polymer ?
#
loop_
_entity_poly.entity_id
_entity_poly.type
_entity_poly.pdbx_seq_one_letter_code
_entity_poly.pdbx_strand_id
1 'polypeptide(L)'
;IILILTASVLSSVHALDYDYHTERSFIQWEPPANTKVWNATENSDADIANNWIPAVIPQSGEDVIFNATSTFNCNWDLVEMVGNFSILSGYSGIITQSVSFSVNNFLMLTATFHGDSNSILTCLNSFEQTGGNALSTDLKLKMTGTGNLATTYNLDTIGRFHSLEIDTAGIITITDDVSPRFHFTLTAGTVNISSGKYLDARFYADATFTFTDGIIEGSGTFRIICLTLTPVSIPFGNYNSSTE
;
A
#
# COMPACT_ATOMS: atom_id res chain seq x y z
N ILE A 1 67.19 14.81 -64.77
CA ILE A 1 67.32 14.15 -63.46
C ILE A 1 66.26 14.74 -62.55
N ILE A 2 65.14 14.05 -62.32
CA ILE A 2 64.48 13.92 -61.00
C ILE A 2 63.83 12.53 -61.01
N LEU A 3 64.24 11.73 -60.03
CA LEU A 3 63.92 10.34 -59.78
C LEU A 3 62.54 10.27 -59.12
N ILE A 4 61.58 9.50 -59.65
CA ILE A 4 60.33 9.19 -58.94
C ILE A 4 60.55 7.86 -58.20
N LEU A 5 60.74 7.95 -56.89
CA LEU A 5 60.79 6.80 -55.98
C LEU A 5 59.37 6.48 -55.50
N THR A 6 58.93 5.26 -55.78
CA THR A 6 57.76 4.63 -55.14
C THR A 6 58.11 4.23 -53.72
N ALA A 7 57.22 4.52 -52.77
CA ALA A 7 57.27 3.93 -51.43
C ALA A 7 55.87 3.41 -51.08
N SER A 8 55.74 2.09 -51.02
CA SER A 8 54.65 1.40 -50.36
C SER A 8 54.95 1.35 -48.87
N VAL A 9 53.96 1.66 -48.03
CA VAL A 9 54.01 1.33 -46.61
C VAL A 9 52.73 0.59 -46.27
N LEU A 10 52.86 -0.73 -46.18
CA LEU A 10 51.94 -1.61 -45.45
C LEU A 10 52.12 -1.29 -43.95
N SER A 11 51.19 -0.55 -43.35
CA SER A 11 51.08 -0.49 -41.89
C SER A 11 50.08 -1.54 -41.42
N SER A 12 50.58 -2.53 -40.69
CA SER A 12 49.82 -3.55 -39.99
C SER A 12 48.75 -2.91 -39.10
N VAL A 13 47.49 -3.20 -39.37
CA VAL A 13 46.41 -2.97 -38.41
C VAL A 13 46.58 -4.01 -37.31
N HIS A 14 47.24 -3.62 -36.23
CA HIS A 14 47.14 -4.34 -34.96
C HIS A 14 45.69 -4.18 -34.49
N ALA A 15 44.87 -5.21 -34.71
CA ALA A 15 43.62 -5.33 -34.00
C ALA A 15 43.96 -5.44 -32.51
N LEU A 16 43.65 -4.38 -31.75
CA LEU A 16 43.55 -4.49 -30.31
C LEU A 16 42.35 -5.39 -30.05
N ASP A 17 42.64 -6.66 -29.81
CA ASP A 17 41.70 -7.61 -29.23
C ASP A 17 41.41 -7.11 -27.81
N TYR A 18 40.40 -6.24 -27.69
CA TYR A 18 39.93 -5.73 -26.43
C TYR A 18 39.16 -6.86 -25.78
N ASP A 19 39.90 -7.70 -25.05
CA ASP A 19 39.39 -8.85 -24.32
C ASP A 19 38.43 -8.35 -23.22
N TYR A 20 37.16 -8.18 -23.59
CA TYR A 20 36.08 -7.71 -22.73
C TYR A 20 35.60 -8.88 -21.85
N HIS A 21 36.52 -9.57 -21.19
CA HIS A 21 36.22 -10.38 -20.01
C HIS A 21 36.06 -9.46 -18.80
N THR A 22 35.13 -8.50 -18.89
CA THR A 22 34.54 -7.95 -17.67
C THR A 22 33.64 -9.04 -17.12
N GLU A 23 34.17 -9.83 -16.19
CA GLU A 23 33.35 -10.45 -15.16
C GLU A 23 32.58 -9.31 -14.48
N ARG A 24 31.40 -8.98 -15.04
CA ARG A 24 30.44 -8.16 -14.34
C ARG A 24 30.02 -9.02 -13.17
N SER A 25 30.68 -8.82 -12.03
CA SER A 25 30.16 -9.26 -10.75
C SER A 25 28.77 -8.65 -10.66
N PHE A 26 27.76 -9.44 -10.98
CA PHE A 26 26.39 -9.08 -10.67
C PHE A 26 26.39 -8.97 -9.16
N ILE A 27 26.37 -7.73 -8.66
CA ILE A 27 26.18 -7.48 -7.25
C ILE A 27 24.79 -8.06 -6.98
N GLN A 28 24.77 -9.27 -6.43
CA GLN A 28 23.54 -9.91 -6.00
C GLN A 28 22.97 -9.00 -4.92
N TRP A 29 21.84 -8.39 -5.24
CA TRP A 29 21.15 -7.56 -4.26
C TRP A 29 20.62 -8.49 -3.18
N GLU A 30 21.10 -8.30 -1.95
CA GLU A 30 20.58 -8.98 -0.77
C GLU A 30 19.59 -8.05 -0.09
N PRO A 31 18.38 -8.52 0.25
CA PRO A 31 17.45 -7.71 1.02
C PRO A 31 18.06 -7.38 2.39
N PRO A 32 17.62 -6.27 3.02
CA PRO A 32 17.97 -5.99 4.41
C PRO A 32 17.69 -7.19 5.32
N ALA A 33 18.41 -7.28 6.44
CA ALA A 33 18.12 -8.29 7.45
C ALA A 33 16.66 -8.17 7.89
N ASN A 34 16.01 -9.31 8.20
CA ASN A 34 14.61 -9.36 8.63
C ASN A 34 13.60 -8.90 7.56
N THR A 35 13.95 -9.00 6.27
CA THR A 35 13.08 -8.68 5.13
C THR A 35 12.84 -9.91 4.27
N LYS A 36 11.62 -10.01 3.73
CA LYS A 36 11.17 -10.99 2.76
C LYS A 36 10.71 -10.30 1.49
N VAL A 37 11.24 -10.73 0.36
CA VAL A 37 10.93 -10.14 -0.94
C VAL A 37 10.21 -11.15 -1.80
N TRP A 38 9.05 -10.77 -2.35
CA TRP A 38 8.29 -11.62 -3.25
C TRP A 38 9.08 -11.86 -4.54
N ASN A 39 9.34 -13.14 -4.83
CA ASN A 39 10.16 -13.65 -5.92
C ASN A 39 9.52 -14.89 -6.58
N ALA A 40 8.19 -14.95 -6.63
CA ALA A 40 7.52 -16.04 -7.33
C ALA A 40 7.88 -16.05 -8.82
N THR A 41 7.95 -17.24 -9.41
CA THR A 41 8.16 -17.47 -10.85
C THR A 41 6.85 -17.73 -11.61
N GLU A 42 5.73 -17.79 -10.89
CA GLU A 42 4.37 -17.92 -11.39
C GLU A 42 3.38 -17.33 -10.37
N ASN A 43 2.11 -17.20 -10.75
CA ASN A 43 1.07 -16.79 -9.81
C ASN A 43 0.91 -17.85 -8.72
N SER A 44 0.92 -17.44 -7.46
CA SER A 44 1.07 -18.41 -6.37
C SER A 44 0.67 -17.85 -5.00
N ASP A 45 0.70 -18.71 -3.99
CA ASP A 45 0.33 -18.42 -2.60
C ASP A 45 1.54 -17.89 -1.81
N ALA A 46 1.27 -17.08 -0.78
CA ALA A 46 2.27 -16.49 0.10
C ALA A 46 2.89 -17.51 1.07
N ASP A 47 2.21 -18.62 1.34
CA ASP A 47 2.70 -19.71 2.20
C ASP A 47 3.75 -20.63 1.56
N ILE A 48 4.14 -20.39 0.30
CA ILE A 48 5.17 -21.16 -0.39
C ILE A 48 6.54 -20.49 -0.22
N ALA A 49 7.42 -21.12 0.56
CA ALA A 49 8.76 -20.60 0.89
C ALA A 49 9.60 -20.21 -0.34
N ASN A 50 9.51 -20.97 -1.44
CA ASN A 50 10.27 -20.70 -2.67
C ASN A 50 9.84 -19.42 -3.41
N ASN A 51 8.69 -18.84 -3.08
CA ASN A 51 8.23 -17.58 -3.63
C ASN A 51 8.84 -16.35 -2.93
N TRP A 52 9.74 -16.55 -1.98
CA TRP A 52 10.36 -15.48 -1.19
C TRP A 52 11.87 -15.47 -1.34
N ILE A 53 12.47 -14.29 -1.16
CA ILE A 53 13.91 -14.13 -0.92
C ILE A 53 14.11 -13.60 0.50
N PRO A 54 14.91 -14.29 1.35
CA PRO A 54 15.38 -15.67 1.16
C PRO A 54 14.20 -16.67 1.08
N ALA A 55 14.44 -17.89 0.60
CA ALA A 55 13.43 -18.94 0.34
C ALA A 55 12.81 -19.52 1.63
N VAL A 56 12.12 -18.68 2.38
CA VAL A 56 11.46 -18.91 3.66
C VAL A 56 10.24 -18.00 3.71
N ILE A 57 9.10 -18.50 4.18
CA ILE A 57 7.88 -17.71 4.32
C ILE A 57 8.07 -16.57 5.34
N PRO A 58 7.44 -15.40 5.14
CA PRO A 58 7.40 -14.34 6.14
C PRO A 58 6.94 -14.81 7.51
N GLN A 59 7.69 -14.42 8.53
CA GLN A 59 7.36 -14.62 9.94
C GLN A 59 6.89 -13.32 10.58
N SER A 60 6.32 -13.43 11.80
CA SER A 60 5.89 -12.26 12.54
C SER A 60 7.04 -11.27 12.80
N GLY A 61 6.78 -9.99 12.56
CA GLY A 61 7.75 -8.90 12.71
C GLY A 61 8.72 -8.73 11.55
N GLU A 62 8.71 -9.60 10.55
CA GLU A 62 9.53 -9.44 9.33
C GLU A 62 8.89 -8.43 8.37
N ASP A 63 9.72 -7.68 7.65
CA ASP A 63 9.26 -6.78 6.60
C ASP A 63 8.98 -7.55 5.32
N VAL A 64 7.90 -7.19 4.62
CA VAL A 64 7.44 -7.79 3.37
C VAL A 64 7.53 -6.76 2.25
N ILE A 65 8.21 -7.12 1.17
CA ILE A 65 8.42 -6.25 0.01
C ILE A 65 7.95 -6.95 -1.27
N PHE A 66 7.07 -6.26 -1.99
CA PHE A 66 6.75 -6.50 -3.39
C PHE A 66 7.42 -5.40 -4.21
N ASN A 67 8.34 -5.76 -5.11
CA ASN A 67 9.05 -4.80 -5.97
C ASN A 67 9.29 -5.43 -7.36
N ALA A 68 10.20 -4.85 -8.16
CA ALA A 68 10.53 -5.34 -9.50
C ALA A 68 11.14 -6.77 -9.57
N THR A 69 11.43 -7.40 -8.43
CA THR A 69 11.95 -8.78 -8.37
C THR A 69 10.98 -9.80 -8.95
N SER A 70 9.67 -9.56 -8.80
CA SER A 70 8.62 -10.38 -9.41
C SER A 70 7.50 -9.50 -9.93
N THR A 71 6.79 -9.99 -10.94
CA THR A 71 5.56 -9.36 -11.47
C THR A 71 4.34 -10.26 -11.33
N PHE A 72 4.49 -11.42 -10.70
CA PHE A 72 3.43 -12.41 -10.57
C PHE A 72 2.49 -12.08 -9.41
N ASN A 73 1.24 -12.51 -9.58
CA ASN A 73 0.20 -12.32 -8.58
C ASN A 73 0.53 -13.12 -7.32
N CYS A 74 0.15 -12.57 -6.18
CA CYS A 74 0.29 -13.20 -4.88
C CYS A 74 -1.10 -13.36 -4.27
N ASN A 75 -1.47 -14.57 -3.90
CA ASN A 75 -2.58 -14.79 -3.00
C ASN A 75 -2.04 -14.76 -1.56
N TRP A 76 -2.34 -13.69 -0.84
CA TRP A 76 -1.92 -13.51 0.54
C TRP A 76 -2.82 -14.31 1.46
N ASP A 77 -2.30 -15.42 1.98
CA ASP A 77 -2.97 -16.41 2.83
C ASP A 77 -2.29 -16.60 4.20
N LEU A 78 -1.34 -15.74 4.53
CA LEU A 78 -0.66 -15.73 5.82
C LEU A 78 -1.43 -14.89 6.85
N VAL A 79 -1.72 -15.48 8.02
CA VAL A 79 -2.40 -14.83 9.16
C VAL A 79 -1.44 -14.10 10.12
N GLU A 80 -0.18 -13.95 9.72
CA GLU A 80 0.88 -13.41 10.55
C GLU A 80 0.78 -11.89 10.75
N MET A 81 1.32 -11.42 11.88
CA MET A 81 1.58 -9.99 12.09
C MET A 81 2.97 -9.64 11.56
N VAL A 82 3.06 -9.17 10.32
CA VAL A 82 4.33 -8.77 9.72
C VAL A 82 4.71 -7.35 10.16
N GLY A 83 5.97 -6.97 9.95
CA GLY A 83 6.48 -5.63 10.18
C GLY A 83 5.87 -4.64 9.19
N ASN A 84 6.68 -4.16 8.25
CA ASN A 84 6.22 -3.29 7.17
C ASN A 84 5.74 -4.12 6.00
N PHE A 85 4.63 -3.74 5.38
CA PHE A 85 4.13 -4.33 4.14
C PHE A 85 4.22 -3.29 3.02
N SER A 86 5.13 -3.50 2.07
CA SER A 86 5.48 -2.50 1.06
C SER A 86 5.28 -3.01 -0.36
N ILE A 87 4.45 -2.32 -1.13
CA ILE A 87 4.23 -2.52 -2.57
C ILE A 87 4.94 -1.39 -3.31
N LEU A 88 6.16 -1.64 -3.72
CA LEU A 88 7.08 -0.65 -4.28
C LEU A 88 7.03 -0.60 -5.80
N SER A 89 7.58 0.47 -6.37
CA SER A 89 7.68 0.67 -7.81
C SER A 89 8.30 -0.54 -8.52
N GLY A 90 7.72 -0.91 -9.67
CA GLY A 90 8.19 -2.02 -10.50
C GLY A 90 7.45 -3.33 -10.25
N TYR A 91 6.79 -3.50 -9.10
CA TYR A 91 5.82 -4.59 -8.95
C TYR A 91 4.56 -4.28 -9.77
N SER A 92 4.10 -5.23 -10.58
CA SER A 92 2.90 -5.06 -11.42
C SER A 92 1.86 -6.16 -11.24
N GLY A 93 2.10 -7.12 -10.34
CA GLY A 93 1.16 -8.19 -10.03
C GLY A 93 -0.03 -7.70 -9.22
N ILE A 94 -1.00 -8.58 -9.00
CA ILE A 94 -2.14 -8.37 -8.11
C ILE A 94 -1.88 -9.12 -6.82
N ILE A 95 -2.01 -8.44 -5.69
CA ILE A 95 -2.02 -9.07 -4.36
C ILE A 95 -3.48 -9.23 -3.94
N THR A 96 -3.91 -10.47 -3.70
CA THR A 96 -5.25 -10.79 -3.22
C THR A 96 -5.18 -11.20 -1.76
N GLN A 97 -5.81 -10.44 -0.88
CA GLN A 97 -5.96 -10.81 0.51
C GLN A 97 -7.05 -11.88 0.65
N SER A 98 -6.70 -13.06 1.15
CA SER A 98 -7.65 -14.16 1.41
C SER A 98 -7.90 -14.42 2.91
N VAL A 99 -7.10 -13.79 3.78
CA VAL A 99 -7.19 -13.93 5.23
C VAL A 99 -7.02 -12.58 5.93
N SER A 100 -7.46 -12.50 7.19
CA SER A 100 -7.15 -11.35 8.05
C SER A 100 -5.69 -11.40 8.50
N PHE A 101 -5.01 -10.26 8.49
CA PHE A 101 -3.62 -10.14 8.94
C PHE A 101 -3.32 -8.73 9.47
N SER A 102 -2.15 -8.56 10.08
CA SER A 102 -1.75 -7.31 10.71
C SER A 102 -0.39 -6.83 10.21
N VAL A 103 -0.21 -5.51 10.14
CA VAL A 103 1.04 -4.86 9.73
C VAL A 103 1.34 -3.67 10.65
N ASN A 104 2.62 -3.36 10.84
CA ASN A 104 3.03 -2.10 11.48
C ASN A 104 2.75 -0.91 10.58
N ASN A 105 3.22 -0.96 9.32
CA ASN A 105 2.99 0.06 8.32
C ASN A 105 2.60 -0.60 7.00
N PHE A 106 1.65 -0.01 6.29
CA PHE A 106 1.29 -0.39 4.93
C PHE A 106 1.69 0.73 3.98
N LEU A 107 2.49 0.42 2.97
CA LEU A 107 2.91 1.36 1.93
C LEU A 107 2.58 0.78 0.55
N MET A 108 1.88 1.55 -0.28
CA MET A 108 1.58 1.18 -1.65
C MET A 108 1.87 2.33 -2.63
N LEU A 109 2.88 2.12 -3.46
CA LEU A 109 3.31 3.05 -4.49
C LEU A 109 2.77 2.70 -5.89
N THR A 110 2.37 1.43 -6.11
CA THR A 110 1.94 0.91 -7.43
C THR A 110 1.08 -0.36 -7.29
N ALA A 111 0.78 -1.01 -8.42
CA ALA A 111 0.08 -2.30 -8.53
C ALA A 111 -1.38 -2.28 -8.03
N THR A 112 -1.96 -3.46 -7.82
CA THR A 112 -3.32 -3.64 -7.30
C THR A 112 -3.28 -4.49 -6.03
N PHE A 113 -3.93 -4.00 -4.97
CA PHE A 113 -4.20 -4.76 -3.76
C PHE A 113 -5.70 -4.98 -3.64
N HIS A 114 -6.13 -6.24 -3.70
CA HIS A 114 -7.50 -6.68 -3.63
C HIS A 114 -7.79 -7.16 -2.21
N GLY A 115 -8.52 -6.35 -1.43
CA GLY A 115 -9.00 -6.75 -0.11
C GLY A 115 -10.23 -7.65 -0.18
N ASP A 116 -10.42 -8.53 0.78
CA ASP A 116 -11.61 -9.36 0.90
C ASP A 116 -12.57 -8.77 1.95
N SER A 117 -13.85 -8.66 1.61
CA SER A 117 -14.88 -8.14 2.51
C SER A 117 -15.15 -9.03 3.74
N ASN A 118 -14.63 -10.26 3.79
CA ASN A 118 -14.67 -11.11 4.98
C ASN A 118 -13.40 -11.04 5.82
N SER A 119 -12.36 -10.36 5.32
CA SER A 119 -11.05 -10.28 5.95
C SER A 119 -10.72 -8.84 6.36
N ILE A 120 -9.96 -8.67 7.44
CA ILE A 120 -9.56 -7.36 7.95
C ILE A 120 -8.05 -7.22 7.81
N LEU A 121 -7.62 -6.13 7.18
CA LEU A 121 -6.24 -5.64 7.29
C LEU A 121 -6.16 -4.73 8.52
N THR A 122 -5.41 -5.16 9.53
CA THR A 122 -5.15 -4.31 10.71
C THR A 122 -3.81 -3.59 10.53
N CYS A 123 -3.83 -2.26 10.57
CA CYS A 123 -2.64 -1.44 10.51
C CYS A 123 -2.41 -0.75 11.86
N LEU A 124 -1.23 -0.98 12.45
CA LEU A 124 -0.92 -0.42 13.75
C LEU A 124 -0.51 1.03 13.66
N ASN A 125 0.24 1.44 12.64
CA ASN A 125 0.71 2.82 12.54
C ASN A 125 0.13 3.50 11.31
N SER A 126 0.86 3.49 10.20
CA SER A 126 0.48 4.25 9.01
C SER A 126 -0.01 3.33 7.88
N PHE A 127 -1.12 3.74 7.25
CA PHE A 127 -1.59 3.22 5.98
C PHE A 127 -1.42 4.31 4.92
N GLU A 128 -0.49 4.10 4.00
CA GLU A 128 -0.14 5.07 2.96
C GLU A 128 -0.24 4.44 1.57
N GLN A 129 -1.27 4.83 0.81
CA GLN A 129 -1.40 4.53 -0.60
C GLN A 129 -1.19 5.80 -1.40
N THR A 130 0.00 5.95 -2.00
CA THR A 130 0.36 7.10 -2.84
C THR A 130 0.30 6.79 -4.35
N GLY A 131 0.00 5.54 -4.71
CA GLY A 131 -0.15 5.12 -6.10
C GLY A 131 -0.84 3.76 -6.23
N GLY A 132 -0.82 3.23 -7.45
CA GLY A 132 -1.51 1.99 -7.80
C GLY A 132 -3.04 2.08 -7.74
N ASN A 133 -3.68 0.98 -8.12
CA ASN A 133 -5.11 0.76 -7.93
C ASN A 133 -5.29 -0.06 -6.67
N ALA A 134 -5.01 0.55 -5.52
CA ALA A 134 -5.47 -0.09 -4.30
C ALA A 134 -7.00 -0.03 -4.35
N LEU A 135 -7.59 -1.13 -3.91
CA LEU A 135 -8.91 -1.20 -3.34
C LEU A 135 -10.01 -1.62 -4.34
N SER A 136 -10.26 -2.93 -4.35
CA SER A 136 -11.63 -3.40 -4.49
C SER A 136 -12.50 -2.67 -3.45
N THR A 137 -13.79 -2.53 -3.74
CA THR A 137 -14.80 -2.01 -2.79
C THR A 137 -14.98 -2.88 -1.54
N ASP A 138 -14.06 -3.81 -1.32
CA ASP A 138 -14.14 -4.94 -0.42
C ASP A 138 -13.07 -4.88 0.69
N LEU A 139 -12.06 -3.99 0.61
CA LEU A 139 -11.10 -3.88 1.71
C LEU A 139 -11.76 -3.38 3.00
N LYS A 140 -11.60 -4.14 4.08
CA LYS A 140 -11.84 -3.68 5.46
C LYS A 140 -10.52 -3.31 6.12
N LEU A 141 -10.37 -2.04 6.47
CA LEU A 141 -9.19 -1.51 7.16
C LEU A 141 -9.53 -1.23 8.62
N LYS A 142 -8.70 -1.72 9.55
CA LYS A 142 -8.73 -1.36 10.97
C LYS A 142 -7.43 -0.67 11.36
N MET A 143 -7.50 0.55 11.89
CA MET A 143 -6.36 1.30 12.43
C MET A 143 -6.37 1.20 13.96
N THR A 144 -5.28 0.72 14.58
CA THR A 144 -5.23 0.49 16.05
C THR A 144 -4.19 1.30 16.83
N GLY A 145 -3.19 1.88 16.17
CA GLY A 145 -2.21 2.77 16.82
C GLY A 145 -2.18 4.16 16.19
N THR A 146 -1.01 4.79 16.19
CA THR A 146 -0.83 6.19 15.76
C THR A 146 -0.11 6.26 14.43
N GLY A 147 -0.60 7.10 13.53
CA GLY A 147 0.06 7.28 12.24
C GLY A 147 -0.76 8.06 11.23
N ASN A 148 -0.40 7.91 9.96
CA ASN A 148 -1.08 8.54 8.85
C ASN A 148 -2.08 7.57 8.22
N LEU A 149 -3.21 8.12 7.77
CA LEU A 149 -4.10 7.46 6.83
C LEU A 149 -4.12 8.30 5.56
N ALA A 150 -3.49 7.80 4.50
CA ALA A 150 -3.38 8.48 3.22
C ALA A 150 -3.84 7.55 2.11
N THR A 151 -4.78 8.00 1.28
CA THR A 151 -5.15 7.31 0.04
C THR A 151 -5.23 8.29 -1.11
N THR A 152 -4.54 8.01 -2.23
CA THR A 152 -4.57 8.88 -3.42
C THR A 152 -5.95 8.89 -4.07
N TYR A 153 -6.84 9.76 -3.61
CA TYR A 153 -8.23 9.81 -4.04
C TYR A 153 -8.39 10.16 -5.52
N ASN A 154 -9.17 9.34 -6.22
CA ASN A 154 -9.79 9.72 -7.48
C ASN A 154 -11.30 9.77 -7.28
N LEU A 155 -11.87 10.98 -7.36
CA LEU A 155 -13.30 11.26 -7.21
C LEU A 155 -14.20 10.38 -8.08
N ASP A 156 -13.67 9.92 -9.21
CA ASP A 156 -14.43 9.16 -10.22
C ASP A 156 -14.58 7.66 -9.88
N THR A 157 -13.79 7.16 -8.93
CA THR A 157 -13.89 5.78 -8.42
C THR A 157 -14.44 5.80 -6.99
N ILE A 158 -15.76 5.72 -6.88
CA ILE A 158 -16.50 5.78 -5.60
C ILE A 158 -16.11 4.60 -4.69
N GLY A 159 -15.66 4.91 -3.47
CA GLY A 159 -15.58 3.99 -2.33
C GLY A 159 -14.34 3.11 -2.30
N ARG A 160 -13.35 3.50 -1.50
CA ARG A 160 -12.06 2.83 -1.38
C ARG A 160 -11.98 1.81 -0.26
N PHE A 161 -12.80 1.97 0.77
CA PHE A 161 -12.89 0.97 1.82
C PHE A 161 -14.31 0.45 1.86
N HIS A 162 -14.43 -0.86 1.97
CA HIS A 162 -15.69 -1.47 2.39
C HIS A 162 -16.03 -0.96 3.80
N SER A 163 -15.07 -1.12 4.72
CA SER A 163 -15.15 -0.67 6.10
C SER A 163 -13.86 0.05 6.50
N LEU A 164 -13.99 1.13 7.25
CA LEU A 164 -12.90 1.77 7.99
C LEU A 164 -13.25 1.77 9.47
N GLU A 165 -12.46 1.08 10.27
CA GLU A 165 -12.52 1.10 11.73
C GLU A 165 -11.28 1.82 12.28
N ILE A 166 -11.49 2.81 13.13
CA ILE A 166 -10.44 3.48 13.88
C ILE A 166 -10.69 3.18 15.36
N ASP A 167 -9.80 2.39 15.93
CA ASP A 167 -9.87 1.86 17.29
C ASP A 167 -8.50 2.02 17.94
N THR A 168 -8.09 3.28 18.10
CA THR A 168 -6.81 3.63 18.71
C THR A 168 -7.03 4.57 19.89
N ALA A 169 -6.14 4.55 20.87
CA ALA A 169 -6.08 5.60 21.89
C ALA A 169 -5.32 6.85 21.42
N GLY A 170 -4.72 6.82 20.22
CA GLY A 170 -3.87 7.89 19.71
C GLY A 170 -4.48 8.72 18.57
N ILE A 171 -3.63 9.38 17.80
CA ILE A 171 -4.02 10.26 16.69
C ILE A 171 -3.78 9.55 15.35
N ILE A 172 -4.83 9.46 14.53
CA ILE A 172 -4.74 9.17 13.10
C ILE A 172 -4.87 10.48 12.34
N THR A 173 -3.86 10.81 11.53
CA THR A 173 -3.89 11.99 10.68
C THR A 173 -4.32 11.61 9.27
N ILE A 174 -5.42 12.17 8.80
CA ILE A 174 -5.86 12.05 7.41
C ILE A 174 -5.10 13.09 6.59
N THR A 175 -4.13 12.62 5.80
CA THR A 175 -3.24 13.47 4.99
C THR A 175 -3.62 13.49 3.50
N ASP A 176 -4.57 12.65 3.09
CA ASP A 176 -5.20 12.68 1.78
C ASP A 176 -6.69 12.34 1.90
N ASP A 177 -7.47 12.50 0.84
CA ASP A 177 -8.91 12.27 0.92
C ASP A 177 -9.23 10.78 1.14
N VAL A 178 -10.12 10.48 2.08
CA VAL A 178 -10.50 9.13 2.50
C VAL A 178 -12.01 8.97 2.39
N SER A 179 -12.47 7.88 1.78
CA SER A 179 -13.91 7.62 1.64
C SER A 179 -14.28 6.15 1.87
N PRO A 180 -14.68 5.77 3.10
CA PRO A 180 -15.31 4.49 3.36
C PRO A 180 -16.73 4.45 2.75
N ARG A 181 -17.12 3.28 2.23
CA ARG A 181 -18.33 3.09 1.44
C ARG A 181 -19.50 2.50 2.22
N PHE A 182 -19.26 1.58 3.15
CA PHE A 182 -20.34 0.89 3.86
C PHE A 182 -20.26 1.09 5.37
N HIS A 183 -19.08 0.96 5.97
CA HIS A 183 -18.96 1.06 7.43
C HIS A 183 -17.88 2.06 7.82
N PHE A 184 -18.22 2.94 8.75
CA PHE A 184 -17.25 3.77 9.46
C PHE A 184 -17.50 3.69 10.96
N THR A 185 -16.47 3.25 11.69
CA THR A 185 -16.51 3.12 13.14
C THR A 185 -15.34 3.90 13.71
N LEU A 186 -15.62 4.80 14.65
CA LEU A 186 -14.63 5.45 15.49
C LEU A 186 -14.95 5.13 16.96
N THR A 187 -14.22 4.16 17.50
CA THR A 187 -14.44 3.68 18.87
C THR A 187 -13.79 4.60 19.88
N ALA A 188 -12.52 4.96 19.65
CA ALA A 188 -11.69 5.78 20.53
C ALA A 188 -10.66 6.60 19.73
N GLY A 189 -9.97 7.52 20.41
CA GLY A 189 -8.85 8.29 19.86
C GLY A 189 -9.28 9.51 19.07
N THR A 190 -8.33 10.05 18.31
CA THR A 190 -8.51 11.31 17.57
C THR A 190 -8.22 11.11 16.10
N VAL A 191 -9.14 11.53 15.24
CA VAL A 191 -8.96 11.65 13.79
C VAL A 191 -8.73 13.12 13.47
N ASN A 192 -7.51 13.47 13.07
CA ASN A 192 -7.15 14.81 12.65
C ASN A 192 -7.20 14.90 11.11
N ILE A 193 -8.09 15.71 10.55
CA ILE A 193 -8.21 15.91 9.11
C ILE A 193 -7.37 17.12 8.68
N SER A 194 -6.38 16.88 7.83
CA SER A 194 -5.49 17.93 7.33
C SER A 194 -6.25 18.99 6.51
N SER A 195 -5.75 20.23 6.52
CA SER A 195 -6.31 21.34 5.74
C SER A 195 -6.50 20.96 4.27
N GLY A 196 -7.70 21.23 3.73
CA GLY A 196 -8.04 20.94 2.34
C GLY A 196 -8.28 19.46 2.01
N LYS A 197 -8.29 18.57 3.01
CA LYS A 197 -8.58 17.14 2.86
C LYS A 197 -9.96 16.78 3.37
N TYR A 198 -10.47 15.65 2.89
CA TYR A 198 -11.80 15.15 3.24
C TYR A 198 -11.76 13.76 3.89
N LEU A 199 -12.54 13.58 4.95
CA LEU A 199 -13.08 12.28 5.33
C LEU A 199 -14.54 12.22 4.88
N ASP A 200 -14.83 11.44 3.85
CA ASP A 200 -16.15 11.33 3.20
C ASP A 200 -16.78 9.97 3.49
N ALA A 201 -17.51 9.89 4.59
CA ALA A 201 -18.27 8.70 4.95
C ALA A 201 -19.58 8.68 4.17
N ARG A 202 -19.64 7.83 3.13
CA ARG A 202 -20.83 7.65 2.30
C ARG A 202 -21.57 6.41 2.78
N PHE A 203 -22.88 6.51 2.92
CA PHE A 203 -23.75 5.47 3.48
C PHE A 203 -24.80 5.04 2.46
N TYR A 204 -24.87 3.73 2.23
CA TYR A 204 -25.97 3.04 1.56
C TYR A 204 -26.94 2.45 2.61
N ALA A 205 -28.02 1.79 2.20
CA ALA A 205 -29.14 1.42 3.09
C ALA A 205 -28.79 0.46 4.24
N ASP A 206 -27.64 -0.21 4.15
CA ASP A 206 -27.08 -1.20 5.08
C ASP A 206 -25.83 -0.70 5.83
N ALA A 207 -25.53 0.59 5.69
CA ALA A 207 -24.33 1.20 6.21
C ALA A 207 -24.49 1.61 7.69
N THR A 208 -23.43 1.50 8.48
CA THR A 208 -23.41 1.83 9.91
C THR A 208 -22.35 2.89 10.18
N PHE A 209 -22.76 3.90 10.96
CA PHE A 209 -21.87 4.90 11.54
C PHE A 209 -21.90 4.75 13.06
N THR A 210 -20.77 4.41 13.65
CA THR A 210 -20.65 4.27 15.11
C THR A 210 -19.59 5.22 15.63
N PHE A 211 -19.98 6.04 16.60
CA PHE A 211 -19.11 7.00 17.27
C PHE A 211 -19.38 6.88 18.77
N THR A 212 -18.44 6.30 19.51
CA THR A 212 -18.64 5.98 20.94
C THR A 212 -17.86 6.94 21.83
N ASP A 213 -16.55 7.10 21.61
CA ASP A 213 -15.68 7.98 22.41
C ASP A 213 -14.57 8.67 21.59
N GLY A 214 -14.70 8.71 20.26
CA GLY A 214 -13.71 9.35 19.40
C GLY A 214 -13.78 10.87 19.37
N ILE A 215 -12.75 11.50 18.80
CA ILE A 215 -12.74 12.92 18.45
C ILE A 215 -12.41 13.02 16.96
N ILE A 216 -13.19 13.79 16.20
CA ILE A 216 -12.81 14.24 14.86
C ILE A 216 -12.47 15.72 14.97
N GLU A 217 -11.23 16.07 14.63
CA GLU A 217 -10.72 17.43 14.67
C GLU A 217 -9.90 17.75 13.42
N GLY A 218 -9.31 18.95 13.38
CA GLY A 218 -8.48 19.42 12.28
C GLY A 218 -9.19 20.45 11.41
N SER A 219 -8.40 21.05 10.51
CA SER A 219 -8.84 22.11 9.59
C SER A 219 -9.44 21.58 8.27
N GLY A 220 -9.46 20.25 8.10
CA GLY A 220 -10.08 19.58 6.96
C GLY A 220 -11.60 19.50 7.08
N THR A 221 -12.22 18.77 6.17
CA THR A 221 -13.69 18.62 6.13
C THR A 221 -14.10 17.18 6.41
N PHE A 222 -15.01 17.00 7.36
CA PHE A 222 -15.73 15.75 7.54
C PHE A 222 -17.08 15.81 6.81
N ARG A 223 -17.36 14.84 5.94
CA ARG A 223 -18.60 14.73 5.17
C ARG A 223 -19.31 13.43 5.52
N ILE A 224 -20.61 13.55 5.80
CA ILE A 224 -21.52 12.42 5.89
C ILE A 224 -22.49 12.53 4.73
N ILE A 225 -22.50 11.53 3.86
CA ILE A 225 -23.42 11.49 2.71
C ILE A 225 -24.29 10.25 2.84
N CYS A 226 -25.57 10.45 3.12
CA CYS A 226 -26.57 9.38 3.11
C CYS A 226 -27.23 9.31 1.72
N LEU A 227 -27.04 8.21 1.00
CA LEU A 227 -27.57 8.02 -0.37
C LEU A 227 -28.85 7.19 -0.39
N THR A 228 -29.57 7.12 0.72
CA THR A 228 -30.78 6.30 0.88
C THR A 228 -32.04 7.14 0.74
N LEU A 229 -33.08 6.54 0.15
CA LEU A 229 -34.43 7.12 0.15
C LEU A 229 -35.16 6.91 1.48
N THR A 230 -34.61 6.06 2.36
CA THR A 230 -35.14 5.73 3.68
C THR A 230 -34.41 6.57 4.74
N PRO A 231 -35.10 7.22 5.69
CA PRO A 231 -34.46 7.97 6.76
C PRO A 231 -33.50 7.09 7.57
N VAL A 232 -32.25 7.52 7.69
CA VAL A 232 -31.27 6.90 8.59
C VAL A 232 -31.26 7.69 9.89
N SER A 233 -31.50 7.00 11.00
CA SER A 233 -31.30 7.58 12.33
C SER A 233 -29.81 7.61 12.62
N ILE A 234 -29.21 8.80 12.58
CA ILE A 234 -27.83 9.02 13.02
C ILE A 234 -27.88 9.42 14.49
N PRO A 235 -27.45 8.57 15.44
CA PRO A 235 -27.35 8.96 16.84
C PRO A 235 -26.15 9.91 16.98
N PHE A 236 -26.40 11.22 16.94
CA PHE A 236 -25.39 12.19 17.32
C PHE A 236 -25.31 12.25 18.86
N GLY A 237 -24.18 11.82 19.42
CA GLY A 237 -23.76 12.25 20.76
C GLY A 237 -23.48 13.77 20.74
N ASN A 238 -23.64 14.43 21.88
CA ASN A 238 -23.54 15.89 22.03
C ASN A 238 -22.36 16.50 21.26
N TYR A 239 -22.63 17.19 20.15
CA TYR A 239 -21.63 17.94 19.41
C TYR A 239 -21.47 19.33 20.05
N ASN A 240 -20.32 19.61 20.64
CA ASN A 240 -19.95 20.98 20.97
C ASN A 240 -19.42 21.64 19.70
N SER A 241 -20.29 22.20 18.86
CA SER A 241 -19.83 23.10 17.81
C SER A 241 -19.38 24.41 18.46
N SER A 242 -18.08 24.59 18.68
CA SER A 242 -17.53 25.93 18.85
C SER A 242 -17.60 26.63 17.49
N THR A 243 -18.59 27.51 17.34
CA THR A 243 -18.62 28.45 16.23
C THR A 243 -17.47 29.43 16.39
N GLU A 244 -16.51 29.40 15.46
CA GLU A 244 -15.74 30.60 15.06
C GLU A 244 -16.30 31.11 13.73
#